data_AF-A0A852BJ98-F1
#
_entry.id   AF-A0A852BJ98-F1
#
_cell.length_a   1.000
_cell.length_b   1.000
_cell.length_c   1.000
_cell.angle_alpha   90.00
_cell.angle_beta   90.00
_cell.angle_gamma   90.00
#
_symmetry.space_group_name_H-M   'P 1'
#
loop_
_entity.id
_entity.type
_entity.pdbx_description
1 polymer ?
#
loop_
_entity_poly.entity_id
_entity_poly.type
_entity_poly.pdbx_seq_one_letter_code
_entity_poly.pdbx_strand_id
1 'polypeptide(L)'
;RILKDSLGGNAQTVMIACVSPSSSDFDESLNTLNYASRAQNIQNKAVVNCRKETEHIEELHLQIKNLQKALEQRQRSETRTIHRSASAKRRAPDATARLLAECAHYRTCTDAAYRLLTELQEDSNLTLEQVLRVKEWLCAVESERSELSSAGLDSGIESTSMEEQGVEAQGSKLAKAQVIQVSTEKKCESIKDEQVAKLQRQVERLEEENRDFLAALEDAMEQYKLQSDKLQEQQDKISELHVRLEMAMPNLCVPGLLENLQLVTASQRPHTAPLDAAPSHGFGGVPSGLLPEQSGRALG
;
A
#
# COMPACT_ATOMS: atom_id res chain seq x y z
N ARG A 1 -15.63 -6.23 -27.94
CA ARG A 1 -16.70 -6.46 -28.95
C ARG A 1 -17.68 -7.45 -28.33
N ILE A 2 -18.96 -7.08 -28.20
CA ILE A 2 -19.96 -7.82 -27.41
C ILE A 2 -20.48 -9.07 -28.16
N LEU A 3 -20.68 -8.99 -29.48
CA LEU A 3 -21.28 -10.07 -30.29
C LEU A 3 -20.28 -11.08 -30.86
N LYS A 4 -19.05 -11.11 -30.34
CA LYS A 4 -17.99 -11.96 -30.87
C LYS A 4 -18.36 -13.45 -30.80
N ASP A 5 -19.03 -13.85 -29.73
CA ASP A 5 -19.39 -15.25 -29.52
C ASP A 5 -20.69 -15.65 -30.24
N SER A 6 -21.52 -14.67 -30.59
CA SER A 6 -22.79 -14.87 -31.31
C SER A 6 -22.63 -15.14 -32.80
N LEU A 7 -21.51 -14.74 -33.42
CA LEU A 7 -21.27 -14.90 -34.86
C LEU A 7 -20.01 -15.75 -35.10
N GLY A 8 -20.19 -17.07 -35.19
CA GLY A 8 -19.13 -18.06 -35.38
C GLY A 8 -18.49 -18.58 -34.09
N GLY A 9 -19.07 -18.28 -32.92
CA GLY A 9 -18.54 -18.63 -31.61
C GLY A 9 -19.38 -19.65 -30.84
N ASN A 10 -19.27 -19.61 -29.51
CA ASN A 10 -19.98 -20.49 -28.59
C ASN A 10 -21.28 -19.84 -28.09
N ALA A 11 -22.28 -19.79 -28.97
CA ALA A 11 -23.63 -19.34 -28.61
C ALA A 11 -24.67 -19.96 -29.56
N GLN A 12 -25.87 -20.20 -29.05
CA GLN A 12 -27.05 -20.39 -29.90
C GLN A 12 -27.55 -19.02 -30.32
N THR A 13 -27.67 -18.78 -31.62
CA THR A 13 -27.99 -17.45 -32.15
C THR A 13 -29.14 -17.54 -33.14
N VAL A 14 -30.12 -16.65 -32.96
CA VAL A 14 -31.29 -16.50 -33.83
C VAL A 14 -31.28 -15.08 -34.35
N MET A 15 -31.41 -14.93 -35.66
CA MET A 15 -31.59 -13.64 -36.32
C MET A 15 -33.03 -13.52 -36.79
N ILE A 16 -33.70 -12.42 -36.44
CA ILE A 16 -35.04 -12.10 -36.92
C ILE A 16 -34.92 -10.98 -37.94
N ALA A 17 -35.33 -11.24 -39.17
CA ALA A 17 -35.37 -10.25 -40.24
C ALA A 17 -36.78 -9.66 -40.33
N CYS A 18 -36.91 -8.36 -40.05
CA CYS A 18 -38.17 -7.63 -40.19
C CYS A 18 -38.21 -6.99 -41.57
N VAL A 19 -39.25 -7.29 -42.36
CA VAL A 19 -39.41 -6.79 -43.73
C VAL A 19 -40.79 -6.18 -43.92
N SER A 20 -40.87 -5.17 -44.78
CA SER A 20 -42.13 -4.50 -45.16
C SER A 20 -42.71 -5.16 -46.42
N PRO A 21 -44.02 -5.45 -46.47
CA PRO A 21 -44.67 -5.97 -47.67
C PRO A 21 -44.99 -4.88 -48.71
N SER A 22 -44.67 -3.61 -48.43
CA SER A 22 -44.93 -2.48 -49.34
C SER A 22 -44.05 -2.54 -50.59
N SER A 23 -44.60 -2.20 -51.75
CA SER A 23 -43.85 -2.11 -53.01
C SER A 23 -42.81 -0.98 -52.99
N SER A 24 -43.04 0.07 -52.20
CA SER A 24 -42.08 1.17 -52.03
C SER A 24 -40.80 0.76 -51.31
N ASP A 25 -40.85 -0.28 -50.47
CA ASP A 25 -39.72 -0.77 -49.66
C ASP A 25 -39.06 -2.02 -50.27
N PHE A 26 -39.41 -2.35 -51.52
CA PHE A 26 -39.01 -3.61 -52.15
C PHE A 26 -37.49 -3.83 -52.15
N ASP A 27 -36.72 -2.79 -52.51
CA ASP A 27 -35.26 -2.88 -52.60
C ASP A 27 -34.61 -3.09 -51.21
N GLU A 28 -35.11 -2.41 -50.16
CA GLU A 28 -34.61 -2.56 -48.79
C GLU A 28 -35.00 -3.91 -48.17
N SER A 29 -36.22 -4.37 -48.43
CA SER A 29 -36.68 -5.70 -48.06
C SER A 29 -35.83 -6.79 -48.73
N LEU A 30 -35.48 -6.63 -50.01
CA LEU A 30 -34.58 -7.54 -50.72
C LEU A 30 -33.17 -7.54 -50.11
N ASN A 31 -32.62 -6.38 -49.79
CA ASN A 31 -31.31 -6.27 -49.11
C ASN A 31 -31.30 -6.95 -47.74
N THR A 32 -32.37 -6.77 -46.97
CA THR A 32 -32.55 -7.40 -45.65
C THR A 32 -32.62 -8.92 -45.76
N LEU A 33 -33.37 -9.45 -46.73
CA LEU A 33 -33.45 -10.89 -47.00
C LEU A 33 -32.11 -11.47 -47.46
N ASN A 34 -31.38 -10.75 -48.32
CA ASN A 34 -30.04 -11.15 -48.75
C ASN A 34 -29.05 -11.19 -47.58
N TYR A 35 -29.16 -10.26 -46.63
CA TYR A 35 -28.36 -10.29 -45.42
C TYR A 35 -28.75 -11.47 -44.50
N ALA A 36 -30.05 -11.71 -44.31
CA ALA A 36 -30.55 -12.86 -43.55
C ALA A 36 -30.09 -14.19 -44.14
N SER A 37 -30.12 -14.33 -45.47
CA SER A 37 -29.61 -15.51 -46.17
C SER A 37 -28.11 -15.73 -45.93
N ARG A 38 -27.30 -14.66 -45.95
CA ARG A 38 -25.87 -14.75 -45.59
C ARG A 38 -25.67 -15.14 -44.13
N ALA A 39 -26.44 -14.56 -43.21
CA ALA A 39 -26.36 -14.85 -41.79
C ALA A 39 -26.77 -16.29 -41.44
N GLN A 40 -27.72 -16.86 -42.18
CA GLN A 40 -28.12 -18.27 -42.05
C GLN A 40 -26.96 -19.24 -42.28
N ASN A 41 -25.99 -18.87 -43.13
CA ASN A 41 -24.84 -19.70 -43.45
C ASN A 41 -23.74 -19.65 -42.37
N ILE A 42 -23.90 -18.81 -41.33
CA ILE A 42 -22.94 -18.74 -40.23
C ILE A 42 -23.15 -19.94 -39.30
N GLN A 43 -22.13 -20.79 -39.17
CA GLN A 43 -22.17 -21.96 -38.31
C GLN A 43 -21.55 -21.64 -36.94
N ASN A 44 -22.38 -21.65 -35.89
CA ASN A 44 -21.92 -21.54 -34.51
C ASN A 44 -21.62 -22.92 -33.92
N LYS A 45 -20.65 -22.98 -33.01
CA LYS A 45 -20.29 -24.19 -32.27
C LYS A 45 -20.71 -24.02 -30.81
N ALA A 46 -22.01 -24.17 -30.55
CA ALA A 46 -22.55 -24.09 -29.20
C ALA A 46 -22.13 -25.32 -28.38
N VAL A 47 -21.43 -25.08 -27.27
CA VAL A 47 -21.00 -26.05 -26.28
C VAL A 47 -21.60 -25.64 -24.95
N VAL A 48 -22.15 -26.60 -24.21
CA VAL A 48 -22.68 -26.32 -22.87
C VAL A 48 -21.51 -25.87 -21.99
N ASN A 49 -21.62 -24.65 -21.46
CA ASN A 49 -20.63 -24.08 -20.56
C ASN A 49 -20.75 -24.68 -19.16
N CYS A 50 -20.66 -26.01 -19.05
CA CYS A 50 -20.51 -26.69 -17.77
C CYS A 50 -19.05 -26.57 -17.32
N ARG A 51 -18.63 -25.37 -16.93
CA ARG A 51 -17.52 -25.28 -15.98
C ARG A 51 -18.13 -25.53 -14.62
N LYS A 52 -17.77 -26.63 -13.97
CA LYS A 52 -18.10 -26.75 -12.56
C LYS A 52 -17.41 -25.58 -11.89
N GLU A 53 -18.17 -24.66 -11.34
CA GLU A 53 -17.64 -23.50 -10.63
C GLU A 53 -16.60 -23.94 -9.58
N THR A 54 -16.78 -25.16 -9.06
CA THR A 54 -15.83 -25.89 -8.21
C THR A 54 -14.43 -26.02 -8.83
N GLU A 55 -14.28 -26.37 -10.11
CA GLU A 55 -12.97 -26.55 -10.75
C GLU A 55 -12.22 -25.21 -10.89
N HIS A 56 -12.94 -24.13 -11.21
CA HIS A 56 -12.34 -22.80 -11.28
C HIS A 56 -12.01 -22.23 -9.90
N ILE A 57 -12.91 -22.41 -8.93
CA ILE A 57 -12.69 -22.02 -7.54
C ILE A 57 -11.53 -22.83 -6.93
N GLU A 58 -11.43 -24.12 -7.20
CA GLU A 58 -10.32 -24.98 -6.77
C GLU A 58 -9.00 -24.55 -7.41
N GLU A 59 -8.99 -24.22 -8.71
CA GLU A 59 -7.82 -23.70 -9.40
C GLU A 59 -7.37 -22.35 -8.80
N LEU A 60 -8.31 -21.45 -8.53
CA LEU A 60 -8.03 -20.16 -7.88
C LEU A 60 -7.53 -20.35 -6.43
N HIS A 61 -8.14 -21.25 -5.65
CA HIS A 61 -7.67 -21.58 -4.31
C HIS A 61 -6.26 -22.18 -4.34
N LEU A 62 -5.95 -23.02 -5.33
CA LEU A 62 -4.62 -23.59 -5.50
C LEU A 62 -3.59 -22.50 -5.85
N GLN A 63 -3.95 -21.57 -6.72
CA GLN A 63 -3.11 -20.42 -7.06
C GLN A 63 -2.85 -19.53 -5.83
N ILE A 64 -3.89 -19.20 -5.06
CA ILE A 64 -3.77 -18.44 -3.80
C ILE A 64 -2.82 -19.15 -2.83
N LYS A 65 -3.00 -20.46 -2.62
CA LYS A 65 -2.15 -21.26 -1.73
C LYS A 65 -0.69 -21.30 -2.19
N ASN A 66 -0.45 -21.41 -3.49
CA ASN A 66 0.90 -21.40 -4.06
C ASN A 66 1.58 -20.04 -3.89
N LEU A 67 0.84 -18.95 -4.13
CA LEU A 67 1.34 -17.59 -3.94
C LEU A 67 1.65 -17.29 -2.47
N GLN A 68 0.77 -17.69 -1.55
CA GLN A 68 1.02 -17.59 -0.10
C GLN A 68 2.29 -18.34 0.29
N LYS A 69 2.47 -19.57 -0.19
CA LYS A 69 3.68 -20.36 0.08
C LYS A 69 4.95 -19.70 -0.48
N ALA A 70 4.88 -19.13 -1.69
CA ALA A 70 5.99 -18.41 -2.29
C ALA A 70 6.35 -17.14 -1.48
N LEU A 71 5.34 -16.39 -1.02
CA LEU A 71 5.53 -15.24 -0.15
C LEU A 71 6.14 -15.63 1.20
N GLU A 72 5.68 -16.71 1.83
CA GLU A 72 6.29 -17.19 3.07
C GLU A 72 7.75 -17.64 2.87
N GLN A 73 8.07 -18.29 1.74
CA GLN A 73 9.45 -18.67 1.42
C GLN A 73 10.32 -17.44 1.19
N ARG A 74 9.79 -16.41 0.53
CA ARG A 74 10.44 -15.12 0.34
C ARG A 74 10.67 -14.41 1.69
N GLN A 75 9.66 -14.37 2.55
CA GLN A 75 9.78 -13.79 3.89
C GLN A 75 10.82 -14.53 4.73
N ARG A 76 10.81 -15.88 4.74
CA ARG A 76 11.80 -16.71 5.45
C ARG A 76 13.22 -16.50 4.91
N SER A 77 13.40 -16.31 3.60
CA SER A 77 14.71 -16.03 3.01
C SER A 77 15.19 -14.60 3.30
N GLU A 78 14.28 -13.61 3.33
CA GLU A 78 14.58 -12.26 3.78
C GLU A 78 15.00 -12.24 5.26
N THR A 79 14.30 -12.95 6.15
CA THR A 79 14.68 -13.03 7.57
C THR A 79 16.08 -13.63 7.76
N ARG A 80 16.45 -14.64 6.97
CA ARG A 80 17.80 -15.25 7.00
C ARG A 80 18.88 -14.31 6.46
N THR A 81 18.54 -13.48 5.48
CA THR A 81 19.49 -12.51 4.89
C THR A 81 19.75 -11.34 5.83
N ILE A 82 18.71 -10.88 6.57
CA ILE A 82 18.82 -9.85 7.61
C ILE A 82 19.64 -10.34 8.81
N HIS A 83 19.47 -11.60 9.23
CA HIS A 83 20.29 -12.15 10.32
C HIS A 83 21.78 -12.29 9.96
N ARG A 84 22.11 -12.60 8.69
CA ARG A 84 23.49 -12.67 8.22
C ARG A 84 24.15 -11.28 8.12
N SER A 85 23.41 -10.25 7.73
CA SER A 85 23.93 -8.87 7.71
C SER A 85 24.05 -8.27 9.13
N ALA A 86 23.18 -8.67 10.06
CA ALA A 86 23.28 -8.30 11.47
C ALA A 86 24.49 -8.95 12.18
N SER A 87 24.84 -10.21 11.86
CA SER A 87 26.04 -10.85 12.43
C SER A 87 27.35 -10.26 11.88
N ALA A 88 27.35 -9.78 10.63
CA ALA A 88 28.50 -9.11 10.03
C ALA A 88 28.75 -7.71 10.63
N LYS A 89 27.70 -6.96 10.98
CA LYS A 89 27.82 -5.64 11.65
C LYS A 89 28.28 -5.70 13.11
N ARG A 90 28.11 -6.83 13.82
CA ARG A 90 28.54 -6.96 15.23
C ARG A 90 30.05 -7.11 15.45
N ARG A 91 30.86 -7.25 14.39
CA ARG A 91 32.34 -7.29 14.51
C ARG A 91 33.04 -5.93 14.39
N ALA A 92 32.32 -4.87 14.00
CA ALA A 92 32.86 -3.51 13.89
C ALA A 92 32.62 -2.54 15.09
N PRO A 93 31.94 -2.87 16.21
CA PRO A 93 31.74 -1.88 17.29
C PRO A 93 33.01 -1.65 18.13
N ASP A 94 33.96 -2.56 18.11
CA ASP A 94 35.15 -2.51 18.97
C ASP A 94 36.20 -1.49 18.46
N ALA A 95 36.37 -1.36 17.14
CA ALA A 95 37.28 -0.36 16.55
C ALA A 95 36.74 1.08 16.73
N THR A 96 35.43 1.28 16.54
CA THR A 96 34.78 2.59 16.73
C THR A 96 34.71 2.98 18.20
N ALA A 97 34.47 2.03 19.10
CA ALA A 97 34.47 2.31 20.54
C ALA A 97 35.87 2.68 21.06
N ARG A 98 36.92 2.02 20.56
CA ARG A 98 38.32 2.37 20.89
C ARG A 98 38.69 3.76 20.42
N LEU A 99 38.36 4.12 19.18
CA LEU A 99 38.59 5.47 18.64
C LEU A 99 37.84 6.54 19.44
N LEU A 100 36.59 6.28 19.84
CA LEU A 100 35.82 7.22 20.66
C LEU A 100 36.42 7.39 22.07
N ALA A 101 36.90 6.30 22.68
CA ALA A 101 37.58 6.36 23.97
C ALA A 101 38.91 7.12 23.90
N GLU A 102 39.66 6.93 22.80
CA GLU A 102 40.91 7.64 22.52
C GLU A 102 40.66 9.14 22.28
N CYS A 103 39.64 9.50 21.50
CA CYS A 103 39.20 10.88 21.33
C CYS A 103 38.78 11.54 22.66
N ALA A 104 38.07 10.81 23.52
CA ALA A 104 37.68 11.31 24.84
C ALA A 104 38.91 11.52 25.75
N HIS A 105 39.89 10.62 25.68
CA HIS A 105 41.15 10.76 26.41
C HIS A 105 41.93 12.00 25.96
N TYR A 106 42.09 12.21 24.64
CA TYR A 106 42.76 13.40 24.11
C TYR A 106 42.05 14.69 24.50
N ARG A 107 40.71 14.74 24.44
CA ARG A 107 39.92 15.90 24.91
C ARG A 107 40.15 16.21 26.39
N THR A 108 40.18 15.18 27.23
CA THR A 108 40.41 15.36 28.67
C THR A 108 41.82 15.88 28.94
N CYS A 109 42.81 15.40 28.19
CA CYS A 109 44.20 15.85 28.27
C CYS A 109 44.35 17.31 27.82
N THR A 110 43.74 17.69 26.69
CA THR A 110 43.77 19.07 26.19
C THR A 110 43.08 20.03 27.16
N ASP A 111 41.98 19.61 27.79
CA ASP A 111 41.25 20.43 28.77
C ASP A 111 42.03 20.62 30.07
N ALA A 112 42.77 19.60 30.51
CA ALA A 112 43.64 19.70 31.66
C ALA A 112 44.83 20.63 31.39
N ALA A 113 45.44 20.52 30.21
CA ALA A 113 46.53 21.41 29.79
C ALA A 113 46.07 22.87 29.64
N TYR A 114 44.87 23.09 29.08
CA TYR A 114 44.25 24.41 28.98
C TYR A 114 44.10 25.06 30.36
N ARG A 115 43.49 24.37 31.34
CA ARG A 115 43.33 24.89 32.70
C ARG A 115 44.65 25.27 33.37
N LEU A 116 45.66 24.39 33.29
CA LEU A 116 46.99 24.65 33.87
C LEU A 116 47.67 25.86 33.22
N LEU A 117 47.53 26.04 31.91
CA LEU A 117 48.12 27.16 31.19
C LEU A 117 47.39 28.48 31.47
N THR A 118 46.07 28.45 31.68
CA THR A 118 45.30 29.59 32.15
C THR A 118 45.71 30.02 33.56
N GLU A 119 45.85 29.05 34.49
CA GLU A 119 46.34 29.31 35.86
C GLU A 119 47.76 29.89 35.86
N LEU A 120 48.67 29.34 35.03
CA LEU A 120 50.03 29.86 34.86
C LEU A 120 50.08 31.25 34.24
N GLN A 121 49.10 31.64 33.42
CA GLN A 121 49.03 32.99 32.86
C GLN A 121 48.67 34.04 33.93
N GLU A 122 47.92 33.64 34.96
CA GLU A 122 47.57 34.50 36.11
C GLU A 122 48.75 34.66 37.08
N ASP A 123 49.63 33.66 37.14
CA ASP A 123 50.89 33.72 37.91
C ASP A 123 52.00 34.43 37.10
N SER A 124 52.33 35.67 37.46
CA SER A 124 53.21 36.62 36.75
C SER A 124 54.69 36.24 36.51
N ASN A 125 55.06 34.96 36.48
CA ASN A 125 56.45 34.48 36.40
C ASN A 125 56.95 34.14 34.98
N LEU A 126 56.17 34.42 33.93
CA LEU A 126 56.52 34.11 32.53
C LEU A 126 57.10 35.32 31.78
N THR A 127 58.05 35.07 30.89
CA THR A 127 58.55 36.11 29.97
C THR A 127 57.48 36.48 28.93
N LEU A 128 57.55 37.71 28.39
CA LEU A 128 56.56 38.20 27.42
C LEU A 128 56.39 37.27 26.21
N GLU A 129 57.48 36.65 25.74
CA GLU A 129 57.47 35.70 24.63
C GLU A 129 56.74 34.39 24.98
N GLN A 130 56.92 33.89 26.21
CA GLN A 130 56.21 32.72 26.70
C GLN A 130 54.72 33.01 26.89
N VAL A 131 54.36 34.19 27.39
CA VAL A 131 52.96 34.61 27.54
C VAL A 131 52.25 34.68 26.18
N LEU A 132 52.89 35.25 25.15
CA LEU A 132 52.31 35.31 23.80
C LEU A 132 52.09 33.91 23.23
N ARG A 133 53.06 33.01 23.38
CA ARG A 133 52.97 31.63 22.88
C ARG A 133 51.89 30.80 23.59
N VAL A 134 51.71 31.02 24.89
CA VAL A 134 50.60 30.40 25.66
C VAL A 134 49.26 30.95 25.19
N LYS A 135 49.13 32.27 25.00
CA LYS A 135 47.90 32.90 24.49
C LYS A 135 47.53 32.41 23.09
N GLU A 136 48.50 32.32 22.18
CA GLU A 136 48.29 31.77 20.83
C GLU A 136 47.75 30.34 20.88
N TRP A 137 48.32 29.50 21.75
CA TRP A 137 47.88 28.12 21.92
C TRP A 137 46.47 28.02 22.56
N LEU A 138 46.17 28.84 23.57
CA LEU A 138 44.83 28.89 24.19
C LEU A 138 43.76 29.33 23.18
N CYS A 139 44.02 30.36 22.37
CA CYS A 139 43.11 30.82 21.31
C CYS A 139 42.88 29.74 20.24
N ALA A 140 43.92 29.00 19.84
CA ALA A 140 43.78 27.89 18.90
C ALA A 140 42.88 26.78 19.47
N VAL A 141 43.06 26.42 20.75
CA VAL A 141 42.25 25.39 21.43
C VAL A 141 40.79 25.83 21.62
N GLU A 142 40.53 27.10 21.90
CA GLU A 142 39.18 27.67 22.00
C GLU A 142 38.44 27.69 20.66
N SER A 143 39.15 27.99 19.56
CA SER A 143 38.59 27.94 18.21
C SER A 143 38.12 26.53 17.86
N GLU A 144 38.98 25.53 18.05
CA GLU A 144 38.68 24.11 17.80
C GLU A 144 37.54 23.59 18.71
N ARG A 145 37.50 24.01 19.98
CA ARG A 145 36.39 23.67 20.89
C ARG A 145 35.07 24.29 20.44
N SER A 146 35.09 25.51 19.90
CA SER A 146 33.89 26.19 19.41
C SER A 146 33.35 25.55 18.12
N GLU A 147 34.23 25.10 17.22
CA GLU A 147 33.85 24.35 16.01
C GLU A 147 33.26 22.97 16.34
N LEU A 148 33.81 22.26 17.32
CA LEU A 148 33.26 20.97 17.77
C LEU A 148 31.98 21.12 18.59
N SER A 149 31.81 22.26 19.28
CA SER A 149 30.59 22.57 20.02
C SER A 149 29.44 22.97 19.10
N SER A 150 29.71 23.57 17.93
CA SER A 150 28.67 23.91 16.95
C SER A 150 28.12 22.67 16.21
N ALA A 151 28.91 21.60 16.11
CA ALA A 151 28.48 20.31 15.59
C ALA A 151 27.69 19.46 16.60
N GLY A 152 27.53 19.95 17.84
CA GLY A 152 27.19 19.14 18.99
C GLY A 152 25.98 19.57 19.81
N LEU A 153 25.05 20.39 19.31
CA LEU A 153 23.75 20.60 19.97
C LEU A 153 22.62 20.85 18.95
N ASP A 154 21.58 20.06 19.12
CA ASP A 154 20.24 20.08 18.51
C ASP A 154 19.55 21.46 18.55
N SER A 155 19.16 22.00 17.39
CA SER A 155 17.85 22.64 17.18
C SER A 155 17.66 22.99 15.70
N GLY A 156 16.47 22.72 15.18
CA GLY A 156 16.09 23.06 13.81
C GLY A 156 15.95 24.55 13.54
N ILE A 157 15.62 24.81 12.27
CA ILE A 157 15.20 26.06 11.61
C ILE A 157 16.32 26.83 10.88
N GLU A 158 16.27 26.65 9.56
CA GLU A 158 16.41 27.62 8.46
C GLU A 158 17.68 28.46 8.20
N SER A 159 17.95 28.52 6.89
CA SER A 159 18.45 29.66 6.12
C SER A 159 19.95 29.90 6.03
N THR A 160 20.48 29.44 4.90
CA THR A 160 21.10 30.27 3.85
C THR A 160 21.83 31.56 4.26
N SER A 161 23.04 31.64 3.71
CA SER A 161 23.55 32.79 2.95
C SER A 161 24.54 33.73 3.64
N MET A 162 25.65 33.87 2.91
CA MET A 162 26.41 35.10 2.63
C MET A 162 27.40 35.63 3.67
N GLU A 163 28.65 35.59 3.19
CA GLU A 163 29.77 36.52 3.40
C GLU A 163 30.43 36.51 4.78
N GLU A 164 31.72 36.18 4.80
CA GLU A 164 32.67 37.27 5.00
C GLU A 164 34.06 36.97 4.42
N GLN A 165 34.54 38.00 3.74
CA GLN A 165 35.85 38.21 3.15
C GLN A 165 36.79 38.66 4.27
N GLY A 166 38.00 38.08 4.38
CA GLY A 166 38.87 38.46 5.51
C GLY A 166 40.29 37.90 5.53
N VAL A 167 41.08 38.24 4.50
CA VAL A 167 42.54 38.45 4.54
C VAL A 167 43.47 37.25 4.81
N GLU A 168 44.17 36.87 3.74
CA GLU A 168 45.37 36.03 3.72
C GLU A 168 46.52 36.57 4.59
N ALA A 169 47.20 35.67 5.29
CA ALA A 169 48.59 35.85 5.70
C ALA A 169 49.45 34.73 5.12
N GLN A 170 50.55 35.16 4.50
CA GLN A 170 51.61 34.39 3.87
C GLN A 170 52.14 33.22 4.72
N GLY A 171 52.55 32.13 4.07
CA GLY A 171 53.44 31.19 4.74
C GLY A 171 53.61 29.84 4.06
N SER A 172 54.09 29.83 2.81
CA SER A 172 54.51 28.63 2.09
C SER A 172 55.32 27.65 2.94
N LYS A 173 54.97 26.36 2.91
CA LYS A 173 55.85 25.18 2.70
C LYS A 173 55.20 23.88 3.21
N LEU A 174 54.26 23.27 2.46
CA LEU A 174 53.96 21.83 2.58
C LEU A 174 53.10 21.27 1.43
N ALA A 175 53.33 21.74 0.19
CA ALA A 175 52.43 21.47 -0.94
C ALA A 175 52.61 20.11 -1.66
N LYS A 176 53.25 19.09 -1.08
CA LYS A 176 53.46 17.80 -1.80
C LYS A 176 52.98 16.53 -1.09
N ALA A 177 52.54 16.61 0.17
CA ALA A 177 51.90 15.49 0.86
C ALA A 177 50.37 15.63 0.99
N GLN A 178 49.83 16.86 0.90
CA GLN A 178 48.41 17.14 1.10
C GLN A 178 47.54 16.83 -0.14
N VAL A 179 48.11 16.86 -1.36
CA VAL A 179 47.36 16.74 -2.62
C VAL A 179 46.81 15.33 -2.86
N ILE A 180 47.49 14.29 -2.38
CA ILE A 180 47.06 12.89 -2.58
C ILE A 180 45.93 12.52 -1.61
N GLN A 181 46.00 13.00 -0.36
CA GLN A 181 45.00 12.72 0.68
C GLN A 181 43.67 13.44 0.42
N VAL A 182 43.72 14.73 0.04
CA VAL A 182 42.53 15.53 -0.33
C VAL A 182 41.85 15.00 -1.60
N SER A 183 42.60 14.42 -2.54
CA SER A 183 42.04 13.84 -3.77
C SER A 183 41.30 12.52 -3.52
N THR A 184 41.75 11.73 -2.54
CA THR A 184 41.09 10.47 -2.16
C THR A 184 39.85 10.71 -1.28
N GLU A 185 39.87 11.74 -0.42
CA GLU A 185 38.72 12.14 0.41
C GLU A 185 37.59 12.73 -0.44
N LYS A 186 37.89 13.67 -1.35
CA LYS A 186 36.92 14.22 -2.31
C LYS A 186 36.28 13.15 -3.21
N LYS A 187 37.06 12.14 -3.61
CA LYS A 187 36.55 11.02 -4.41
C LYS A 187 35.64 10.09 -3.61
N CYS A 188 35.89 9.94 -2.31
CA CYS A 188 35.05 9.15 -1.40
C CYS A 188 33.73 9.86 -1.06
N GLU A 189 33.76 11.18 -0.87
CA GLU A 189 32.55 12.00 -0.69
C GLU A 189 31.67 12.00 -1.93
N SER A 190 32.25 12.23 -3.12
CA SER A 190 31.52 12.18 -4.39
C SER A 190 30.75 10.86 -4.61
N ILE A 191 31.31 9.72 -4.20
CA ILE A 191 30.63 8.42 -4.32
C ILE A 191 29.48 8.28 -3.32
N LYS A 192 29.64 8.81 -2.10
CA LYS A 192 28.57 8.83 -1.09
C LYS A 192 27.44 9.75 -1.50
N ASP A 193 27.76 10.94 -2.01
CA ASP A 193 26.78 11.92 -2.49
C ASP A 193 25.96 11.35 -3.65
N GLU A 194 26.61 10.63 -4.57
CA GLU A 194 25.91 9.98 -5.67
C GLU A 194 25.01 8.82 -5.22
N GLN A 195 25.42 8.06 -4.19
CA GLN A 195 24.57 7.05 -3.56
C GLN A 195 23.38 7.66 -2.82
N VAL A 196 23.59 8.75 -2.08
CA VAL A 196 22.53 9.49 -1.39
C VAL A 196 21.54 10.05 -2.41
N ALA A 197 22.02 10.67 -3.48
CA ALA A 197 21.16 11.20 -4.55
C ALA A 197 20.39 10.08 -5.26
N LYS A 198 20.95 8.88 -5.39
CA LYS A 198 20.25 7.73 -5.97
C LYS A 198 19.15 7.22 -5.05
N LEU A 199 19.40 7.18 -3.74
CA LEU A 199 18.39 6.80 -2.74
C LEU A 199 17.28 7.85 -2.65
N GLN A 200 17.61 9.15 -2.68
CA GLN A 200 16.62 10.23 -2.70
C GLN A 200 15.68 10.12 -3.90
N ARG A 201 16.22 9.92 -5.11
CA ARG A 201 15.38 9.70 -6.31
C ARG A 201 14.52 8.42 -6.21
N GLN A 202 15.02 7.38 -5.54
CA GLN A 202 14.23 6.18 -5.32
C GLN A 202 13.07 6.44 -4.36
N VAL A 203 13.31 7.22 -3.30
CA VAL A 203 12.29 7.62 -2.33
C VAL A 203 11.23 8.47 -3.01
N GLU A 204 11.61 9.52 -3.74
CA GLU A 204 10.67 10.38 -4.48
C GLU A 204 9.78 9.57 -5.44
N ARG A 205 10.35 8.63 -6.19
CA ARG A 205 9.57 7.75 -7.08
C ARG A 205 8.57 6.90 -6.32
N LEU A 206 8.98 6.30 -5.20
CA LEU A 206 8.08 5.47 -4.38
C LEU A 206 6.99 6.32 -3.71
N GLU A 207 7.30 7.57 -3.36
CA GLU A 207 6.33 8.52 -2.82
C GLU A 207 5.32 8.98 -3.88
N GLU A 208 5.76 9.17 -5.13
CA GLU A 208 4.89 9.44 -6.27
C GLU A 208 3.98 8.24 -6.58
N GLU A 209 4.52 7.03 -6.67
CA GLU A 209 3.74 5.80 -6.85
C GLU A 209 2.69 5.63 -5.74
N ASN A 210 3.06 5.85 -4.48
CA ASN A 210 2.11 5.79 -3.36
C ASN A 210 1.01 6.84 -3.47
N ARG A 211 1.32 8.07 -3.93
CA ARG A 211 0.30 9.09 -4.16
C ARG A 211 -0.68 8.67 -5.26
N ASP A 212 -0.18 8.13 -6.35
CA ASP A 212 -1.01 7.63 -7.45
C ASP A 212 -1.90 6.46 -7.01
N PHE A 213 -1.38 5.53 -6.20
CA PHE A 213 -2.17 4.42 -5.64
C PHE A 213 -3.27 4.91 -4.71
N LEU A 214 -2.99 5.91 -3.86
CA LEU A 214 -3.99 6.48 -2.96
C LEU A 214 -5.08 7.20 -3.74
N ALA A 215 -4.74 7.99 -4.76
CA ALA A 215 -5.71 8.64 -5.63
C ALA A 215 -6.62 7.63 -6.34
N ALA A 216 -6.04 6.55 -6.89
CA ALA A 216 -6.82 5.49 -7.53
C ALA A 216 -7.74 4.74 -6.54
N LEU A 217 -7.31 4.58 -5.28
CA LEU A 217 -8.13 3.97 -4.24
C LEU A 217 -9.31 4.88 -3.86
N GLU A 218 -9.09 6.19 -3.74
CA GLU A 218 -10.14 7.17 -3.48
C GLU A 218 -11.20 7.16 -4.59
N ASP A 219 -10.78 7.20 -5.87
CA ASP A 219 -11.69 7.13 -7.02
C ASP A 219 -12.52 5.82 -7.00
N ALA A 220 -11.90 4.69 -6.67
CA ALA A 220 -12.59 3.40 -6.59
C ALA A 220 -13.59 3.37 -5.42
N MET A 221 -13.25 3.97 -4.28
CA MET A 221 -14.15 4.10 -3.14
C MET A 221 -15.35 4.99 -3.45
N GLU A 222 -15.14 6.10 -4.17
CA GLU A 222 -16.22 6.99 -4.60
C GLU A 222 -17.19 6.28 -5.56
N GLN A 223 -16.66 5.49 -6.50
CA GLN A 223 -17.49 4.66 -7.39
C GLN A 223 -18.32 3.64 -6.61
N TYR A 224 -17.71 2.95 -5.62
CA TYR A 224 -18.42 1.99 -4.77
C TYR A 224 -19.56 2.66 -3.98
N LYS A 225 -19.28 3.84 -3.44
CA LYS A 225 -20.29 4.63 -2.72
C LYS A 225 -21.46 5.00 -3.63
N LEU A 226 -21.18 5.48 -4.85
CA LEU A 226 -22.22 5.83 -5.82
C LEU A 226 -23.08 4.61 -6.21
N GLN A 227 -22.46 3.44 -6.37
CA GLN A 227 -23.20 2.19 -6.62
C GLN A 227 -24.07 1.79 -5.42
N SER A 228 -23.56 1.93 -4.21
CA SER A 228 -24.31 1.68 -2.98
C SER A 228 -25.52 2.61 -2.85
N ASP A 229 -25.33 3.91 -3.08
CA ASP A 229 -26.39 4.91 -3.04
C ASP A 229 -27.48 4.59 -4.09
N LYS A 230 -27.08 4.11 -5.28
CA LYS A 230 -28.04 3.71 -6.31
C LYS A 230 -28.85 2.49 -5.93
N LEU A 231 -28.22 1.50 -5.29
CA LEU A 231 -28.91 0.31 -4.80
C LEU A 231 -29.90 0.66 -3.68
N GLN A 232 -29.50 1.57 -2.79
CA GLN A 232 -30.37 2.08 -1.73
C GLN A 232 -31.59 2.80 -2.31
N GLU A 233 -31.41 3.67 -3.31
CA GLU A 233 -32.51 4.35 -3.99
C GLU A 233 -33.49 3.34 -4.63
N GLN A 234 -32.99 2.26 -5.23
CA GLN A 234 -33.82 1.18 -5.76
C GLN A 234 -34.61 0.47 -4.64
N GLN A 235 -33.97 0.19 -3.51
CA GLN A 235 -34.61 -0.45 -2.36
C GLN A 235 -35.72 0.42 -1.76
N ASP A 236 -35.48 1.73 -1.68
CA ASP A 236 -36.49 2.70 -1.21
C ASP A 236 -37.67 2.74 -2.18
N LYS A 237 -37.41 2.70 -3.50
CA LYS A 237 -38.47 2.64 -4.51
C LYS A 237 -39.30 1.37 -4.42
N ILE A 238 -38.65 0.21 -4.23
CA ILE A 238 -39.33 -1.07 -4.03
C ILE A 238 -40.21 -0.99 -2.78
N SER A 239 -39.71 -0.41 -1.69
CA SER A 239 -40.45 -0.26 -0.44
C SER A 239 -41.67 0.66 -0.61
N GLU A 240 -41.50 1.80 -1.29
CA GLU A 240 -42.59 2.72 -1.63
C GLU A 240 -43.69 2.01 -2.45
N LEU A 241 -43.31 1.22 -3.45
CA LEU A 241 -44.25 0.47 -4.27
C LEU A 241 -44.97 -0.63 -3.48
N HIS A 242 -44.28 -1.32 -2.57
CA HIS A 242 -44.90 -2.31 -1.69
C HIS A 242 -45.97 -1.67 -0.80
N VAL A 243 -45.66 -0.54 -0.16
CA VAL A 243 -46.63 0.19 0.68
C VAL A 243 -47.84 0.63 -0.16
N ARG A 244 -47.62 1.17 -1.37
CA ARG A 244 -48.73 1.54 -2.26
C ARG A 244 -49.59 0.35 -2.66
N LEU A 245 -48.98 -0.79 -2.94
CA LEU A 245 -49.68 -2.02 -3.30
C LEU A 245 -50.53 -2.53 -2.13
N GLU A 246 -49.97 -2.54 -0.92
CA GLU A 246 -50.64 -2.96 0.30
C GLU A 246 -51.83 -2.04 0.63
N MET A 247 -51.66 -0.72 0.47
CA MET A 247 -52.75 0.25 0.65
C MET A 247 -53.85 0.12 -0.41
N ALA A 248 -53.49 -0.16 -1.67
CA ALA A 248 -54.45 -0.32 -2.76
C ALA A 248 -55.21 -1.65 -2.68
N MET A 249 -54.60 -2.70 -2.11
CA MET A 249 -55.16 -4.04 -2.01
C MET A 249 -54.81 -4.71 -0.66
N PRO A 250 -55.48 -4.32 0.45
CA PRO A 250 -55.13 -4.75 1.81
C PRO A 250 -55.34 -6.25 2.09
N ASN A 251 -56.08 -6.96 1.22
CA ASN A 251 -56.34 -8.40 1.35
C ASN A 251 -55.56 -9.26 0.34
N LEU A 252 -54.70 -8.64 -0.49
CA LEU A 252 -53.90 -9.38 -1.47
C LEU A 252 -52.61 -9.85 -0.78
N CYS A 253 -52.72 -10.96 -0.07
CA CYS A 253 -51.57 -11.71 0.39
C CYS A 253 -50.79 -12.13 -0.88
N VAL A 254 -49.64 -11.50 -1.14
CA VAL A 254 -48.71 -11.82 -2.24
C VAL A 254 -48.39 -13.33 -2.36
N PRO A 255 -48.38 -14.15 -1.28
CA PRO A 255 -48.29 -15.61 -1.41
C PRO A 255 -49.35 -16.25 -2.30
N GLY A 256 -50.59 -15.74 -2.32
CA GLY A 256 -51.71 -16.35 -3.05
C GLY A 256 -51.74 -16.06 -4.56
N LEU A 257 -51.09 -14.98 -5.03
CA LEU A 257 -50.98 -14.70 -6.47
C LEU A 257 -49.85 -15.50 -7.14
N LEU A 258 -48.85 -15.89 -6.36
CA LEU A 258 -47.71 -16.69 -6.83
C LEU A 258 -48.03 -18.19 -6.82
N GLU A 259 -49.15 -18.62 -6.24
CA GLU A 259 -49.57 -20.04 -6.22
C GLU A 259 -50.04 -20.53 -7.60
N ASN A 260 -50.52 -19.62 -8.45
CA ASN A 260 -50.99 -19.94 -9.81
C ASN A 260 -50.01 -19.55 -10.93
N LEU A 261 -48.92 -18.85 -10.60
CA LEU A 261 -47.75 -18.85 -11.47
C LEU A 261 -46.92 -20.06 -11.05
N GLN A 262 -46.71 -21.01 -11.95
CA GLN A 262 -45.63 -21.99 -11.81
C GLN A 262 -44.30 -21.24 -11.87
N LEU A 263 -43.97 -20.49 -10.81
CA LEU A 263 -42.60 -20.22 -10.45
C LEU A 263 -42.05 -21.61 -10.12
N VAL A 264 -41.22 -22.12 -11.03
CA VAL A 264 -40.29 -23.22 -10.77
C VAL A 264 -39.87 -23.13 -9.31
N THR A 265 -40.22 -24.16 -8.55
CA THR A 265 -39.90 -24.31 -7.13
C THR A 265 -38.57 -23.65 -6.83
N ALA A 266 -38.56 -22.64 -5.95
CA ALA A 266 -37.40 -21.86 -5.55
C ALA A 266 -36.40 -22.69 -4.70
N SER A 267 -36.18 -23.96 -5.06
CA SER A 267 -35.22 -24.88 -4.46
C SER A 267 -33.83 -24.79 -5.08
N GLN A 268 -33.63 -24.01 -6.14
CA GLN A 268 -32.30 -23.69 -6.65
C GLN A 268 -32.20 -22.22 -7.04
N ARG A 269 -31.89 -21.38 -6.04
CA ARG A 269 -31.27 -20.08 -6.32
C ARG A 269 -29.83 -20.33 -6.79
N PRO A 270 -29.31 -19.55 -7.75
CA PRO A 270 -27.88 -19.51 -8.03
C PRO A 270 -27.11 -19.22 -6.73
N HIS A 271 -26.04 -19.96 -6.48
CA HIS A 271 -25.25 -19.97 -5.24
C HIS A 271 -24.50 -18.65 -4.92
N THR A 272 -24.85 -17.53 -5.55
CA THR A 272 -24.10 -16.27 -5.52
C THR A 272 -24.54 -15.25 -4.47
N ALA A 273 -25.43 -15.60 -3.52
CA ALA A 273 -25.82 -14.73 -2.42
C ALA A 273 -25.58 -15.42 -1.06
N PRO A 274 -24.73 -14.88 -0.17
CA PRO A 274 -24.55 -15.42 1.18
C PRO A 274 -25.86 -15.32 1.97
N LEU A 275 -26.22 -16.39 2.68
CA LEU A 275 -27.28 -16.35 3.69
C LEU A 275 -26.70 -15.73 4.96
N ASP A 276 -27.12 -14.51 5.30
CA ASP A 276 -26.95 -13.99 6.65
C ASP A 276 -28.08 -14.58 7.51
N ALA A 277 -27.76 -15.65 8.24
CA ALA A 277 -28.69 -16.33 9.13
C ALA A 277 -28.55 -15.76 10.55
N ALA A 278 -29.31 -14.70 10.86
CA ALA A 278 -29.59 -14.29 12.23
C ALA A 278 -31.08 -14.53 12.54
N PRO A 279 -31.44 -15.36 13.53
CA PRO A 279 -32.82 -15.52 13.93
C PRO A 279 -33.23 -14.41 14.92
N SER A 280 -34.07 -13.48 14.47
CA SER A 280 -34.75 -12.54 15.35
C SER A 280 -35.98 -13.18 15.98
N HIS A 281 -36.03 -13.11 17.32
CA HIS A 281 -37.16 -13.39 18.20
C HIS A 281 -38.52 -12.88 17.70
N GLY A 282 -39.59 -13.63 17.97
CA GLY A 282 -40.95 -13.12 17.82
C GLY A 282 -42.08 -14.13 18.05
N PHE A 283 -42.40 -14.37 19.32
CA PHE A 283 -43.75 -14.66 19.86
C PHE A 283 -44.74 -15.51 19.04
N GLY A 284 -44.99 -16.75 19.49
CA GLY A 284 -46.14 -17.56 19.07
C GLY A 284 -46.62 -18.42 20.23
N GLY A 285 -47.88 -18.23 20.61
CA GLY A 285 -48.49 -18.76 21.82
C GLY A 285 -48.60 -20.29 21.90
N VAL A 286 -48.72 -20.71 23.16
CA VAL A 286 -48.96 -22.06 23.66
C VAL A 286 -50.20 -22.69 23.03
N PRO A 287 -50.16 -23.98 22.62
CA PRO A 287 -51.32 -24.84 22.70
C PRO A 287 -51.21 -25.75 23.93
N SER A 288 -52.23 -25.66 24.78
CA SER A 288 -52.50 -26.57 25.88
C SER A 288 -52.71 -28.00 25.37
N GLY A 289 -52.21 -28.96 26.14
CA GLY A 289 -52.76 -30.32 26.17
C GLY A 289 -51.79 -31.41 25.73
N LEU A 290 -51.05 -31.96 26.70
CA LEU A 290 -51.03 -33.39 27.06
C LEU A 290 -49.82 -33.65 27.95
N LEU A 291 -50.07 -33.85 29.25
CA LEU A 291 -49.07 -34.33 30.20
C LEU A 291 -48.75 -35.82 29.96
N PRO A 292 -47.57 -36.28 30.40
CA PRO A 292 -46.94 -37.52 29.94
C PRO A 292 -47.15 -38.69 30.92
N GLU A 293 -47.29 -39.90 30.38
CA GLU A 293 -46.86 -41.12 31.07
C GLU A 293 -45.42 -41.42 30.67
N GLN A 294 -44.50 -41.34 31.63
CA GLN A 294 -43.70 -42.49 32.09
C GLN A 294 -42.57 -41.98 32.99
N SER A 295 -42.70 -42.33 34.27
CA SER A 295 -41.71 -42.13 35.31
C SER A 295 -40.54 -43.10 35.11
N GLY A 296 -39.34 -42.55 34.92
CA GLY A 296 -38.09 -43.25 35.13
C GLY A 296 -37.18 -42.36 35.96
N ARG A 297 -37.05 -42.64 37.26
CA ARG A 297 -35.96 -42.08 38.07
C ARG A 297 -35.36 -43.18 38.94
N ALA A 298 -34.13 -43.53 38.59
CA ALA A 298 -33.18 -44.20 39.45
C ALA A 298 -32.78 -43.28 40.62
N LEU A 299 -32.54 -43.88 41.79
CA LEU A 299 -31.49 -43.58 42.79
C LEU A 299 -31.97 -44.09 44.17
N GLY A 300 -31.25 -45.07 44.70
CA GLY A 300 -31.49 -45.69 46.02
C GLY A 300 -31.34 -47.20 45.96
#